data_AF-A0A2R6IV21-F1
#
_entry.id   AF-A0A2R6IV21-F1
#
_cell.length_a   1.000
_cell.length_b   1.000
_cell.length_c   1.000
_cell.angle_alpha   90.00
_cell.angle_beta   90.00
_cell.angle_gamma   90.00
#
_symmetry.space_group_name_H-M   'P 1'
#
loop_
_entity.id
_entity.type
_entity.pdbx_description
1 polymer ?
#
loop_
_entity_poly.entity_id
_entity_poly.type
_entity_poly.pdbx_seq_one_letter_code
_entity_poly.pdbx_strand_id
1 'polypeptide(L)'
;MVRVPYVDPESFAGDPDLLETSMDEADLPEEYRDGFGTGTRHVHRAVGNNPGALRAFRESIRGFWEESGLTDREREMTILAAARATDARYEWHQHVRHALSVGLTPEEIRAVGRGEYDGFPEAEAALLAYVAGTAGGSVDDGTFDRFAERFDRETVVGTTMLAGSYAGLARALDAMGVEPEESFVGWELEGL
;
A
#
# COMPACT_ATOMS: atom_id res chain seq x y z
N MET A 1 -18.15 8.52 2.86
CA MET A 1 -18.52 9.26 4.08
C MET A 1 -17.86 8.59 5.27
N VAL A 2 -17.00 9.33 5.95
CA VAL A 2 -16.26 8.92 7.15
C VAL A 2 -17.22 8.44 8.25
N ARG A 3 -16.99 7.25 8.79
CA ARG A 3 -17.80 6.64 9.87
C ARG A 3 -17.10 6.63 11.22
N VAL A 4 -15.77 6.62 11.22
CA VAL A 4 -14.95 6.78 12.43
C VAL A 4 -14.26 8.16 12.36
N PRO A 5 -14.46 9.05 13.35
CA PRO A 5 -13.83 10.38 13.33
C PRO A 5 -12.31 10.26 13.37
N TYR A 6 -11.59 11.22 12.80
CA TYR A 6 -10.13 11.25 12.90
C TYR A 6 -9.69 11.88 14.21
N VAL A 7 -8.82 11.21 14.98
CA VAL A 7 -8.24 11.84 16.18
C VAL A 7 -7.49 13.10 15.80
N ASP A 8 -7.54 14.10 16.66
CA ASP A 8 -6.75 15.32 16.53
C ASP A 8 -5.33 15.04 17.06
N PRO A 9 -4.27 15.21 16.24
CA PRO A 9 -2.89 14.98 16.67
C PRO A 9 -2.50 15.76 17.93
N GLU A 10 -3.03 16.97 18.13
CA GLU A 10 -2.68 17.81 19.30
C GLU A 10 -3.29 17.29 20.62
N SER A 11 -4.37 16.52 20.53
CA SER A 11 -5.07 15.96 21.70
C SER A 11 -5.00 14.43 21.77
N PHE A 12 -4.13 13.81 20.98
CA PHE A 12 -3.97 12.37 20.95
C PHE A 12 -3.42 11.84 22.29
N ALA A 13 -4.19 11.00 22.97
CA ALA A 13 -3.82 10.44 24.27
C ALA A 13 -2.78 9.31 24.19
N GLY A 14 -2.46 8.83 22.98
CA GLY A 14 -1.43 7.83 22.73
C GLY A 14 -0.05 8.44 22.54
N ASP A 15 0.88 7.62 22.06
CA ASP A 15 2.21 8.07 21.66
C ASP A 15 2.14 8.85 20.33
N PRO A 16 2.43 10.17 20.29
CA PRO A 16 2.28 11.00 19.09
C PRO A 16 3.03 10.48 17.87
N ASP A 17 4.17 9.82 18.08
CA ASP A 17 5.01 9.23 17.03
C ASP A 17 4.25 8.15 16.22
N LEU A 18 3.20 7.56 16.81
CA LEU A 18 2.32 6.60 16.11
C LEU A 18 1.43 7.26 15.05
N LEU A 19 1.24 8.57 15.08
CA LEU A 19 0.50 9.30 14.04
C LEU A 19 1.40 9.75 12.88
N GLU A 20 2.70 9.88 13.12
CA GLU A 20 3.66 10.39 12.16
C GLU A 20 3.97 9.38 11.04
N THR A 21 4.27 9.91 9.85
CA THR A 21 4.79 9.15 8.70
C THR A 21 6.05 9.83 8.19
N SER A 22 7.06 9.04 7.85
CA SER A 22 8.44 9.48 7.60
C SER A 22 8.77 9.78 6.13
N MET A 23 7.79 10.11 5.28
CA MET A 23 8.10 10.49 3.89
C MET A 23 7.96 11.99 3.70
N ASP A 24 9.06 12.60 3.25
CA ASP A 24 9.17 14.02 2.96
C ASP A 24 8.91 14.28 1.46
N GLU A 25 8.34 15.44 1.14
CA GLU A 25 8.09 15.87 -0.25
C GLU A 25 9.38 15.93 -1.09
N ALA A 26 10.51 16.16 -0.44
CA ALA A 26 11.84 16.17 -1.08
C ALA A 26 12.23 14.81 -1.69
N ASP A 27 11.64 13.70 -1.19
CA ASP A 27 11.90 12.35 -1.69
C ASP A 27 11.22 12.08 -3.05
N LEU A 28 10.28 12.95 -3.47
CA LEU A 28 9.60 12.84 -4.76
C LEU A 28 10.35 13.57 -5.89
N PRO A 29 10.24 13.06 -7.14
CA PRO A 29 10.60 13.84 -8.32
C PRO A 29 9.87 15.19 -8.33
N GLU A 30 10.57 16.24 -8.75
CA GLU A 30 10.08 17.64 -8.65
C GLU A 30 8.69 17.84 -9.27
N GLU A 31 8.42 17.14 -10.38
CA GLU A 31 7.15 17.19 -11.10
C GLU A 31 5.94 16.60 -10.34
N TYR A 32 6.15 15.82 -9.28
CA TYR A 32 5.08 15.15 -8.51
C TYR A 32 4.90 15.69 -7.09
N ARG A 33 5.62 16.75 -6.72
CA ARG A 33 5.61 17.28 -5.34
C ARG A 33 4.29 17.95 -4.93
N ASP A 34 3.67 18.69 -5.84
CA ASP A 34 2.44 19.45 -5.58
C ASP A 34 1.17 18.58 -5.46
N GLY A 35 1.26 17.29 -5.79
CA GLY A 35 0.12 16.36 -5.83
C GLY A 35 -0.11 15.53 -4.55
N PHE A 36 0.74 15.70 -3.52
CA PHE A 36 0.66 14.90 -2.30
C PHE A 36 0.83 15.72 -1.02
N GLY A 37 -0.17 15.65 -0.15
CA GLY A 37 -0.24 16.40 1.08
C GLY A 37 0.81 15.98 2.11
N THR A 38 1.31 16.99 2.84
CA THR A 38 2.17 16.84 4.02
C THR A 38 1.30 16.76 5.29
N GLY A 39 1.60 15.83 6.21
CA GLY A 39 0.86 15.68 7.47
C GLY A 39 0.55 14.24 7.90
N THR A 40 -0.05 14.12 9.09
CA THR A 40 -0.44 12.82 9.67
C THR A 40 -1.57 12.18 8.86
N ARG A 41 -1.39 10.91 8.53
CA ARG A 41 -2.31 10.17 7.66
C ARG A 41 -3.65 9.86 8.34
N HIS A 42 -4.75 10.02 7.62
CA HIS A 42 -6.11 9.66 8.03
C HIS A 42 -6.21 8.20 8.50
N VAL A 43 -5.44 7.25 7.93
CA VAL A 43 -5.36 5.88 8.46
C VAL A 43 -4.92 5.86 9.92
N HIS A 44 -3.82 6.55 10.26
CA HIS A 44 -3.34 6.59 11.64
C HIS A 44 -4.30 7.33 12.55
N ARG A 45 -4.92 8.40 12.05
CA ARG A 45 -5.89 9.16 12.83
C ARG A 45 -7.22 8.41 13.06
N ALA A 46 -7.65 7.59 12.11
CA ALA A 46 -8.83 6.74 12.25
C ALA A 46 -8.58 5.61 13.23
N VAL A 47 -7.49 4.85 13.03
CA VAL A 47 -7.10 3.74 13.91
C VAL A 47 -6.72 4.25 15.30
N GLY A 48 -6.19 5.48 15.39
CA GLY A 48 -5.82 6.17 16.63
C GLY A 48 -6.98 6.37 17.62
N ASN A 49 -8.24 6.22 17.21
CA ASN A 49 -9.35 6.11 18.18
C ASN A 49 -9.15 4.92 19.15
N ASN A 50 -8.29 3.97 18.79
CA ASN A 50 -7.76 2.94 19.67
C ASN A 50 -6.22 2.92 19.59
N PRO A 51 -5.51 3.61 20.50
CA PRO A 51 -4.03 3.68 20.48
C PRO A 51 -3.33 2.32 20.55
N GLY A 52 -3.92 1.35 21.25
CA GLY A 52 -3.38 -0.02 21.34
C GLY A 52 -3.47 -0.74 20.00
N ALA A 53 -4.59 -0.59 19.28
CA ALA A 53 -4.74 -1.12 17.93
C ALA A 53 -3.79 -0.42 16.94
N LEU A 54 -3.63 0.90 17.03
CA LEU A 54 -2.70 1.66 16.19
C LEU A 54 -1.25 1.18 16.36
N ARG A 55 -0.81 0.96 17.60
CA ARG A 55 0.53 0.42 17.87
C ARG A 55 0.71 -0.96 17.23
N ALA A 56 -0.20 -1.89 17.53
CA ALA A 56 -0.11 -3.26 17.02
C ALA A 56 -0.16 -3.30 15.47
N PHE A 57 -1.03 -2.48 14.87
CA PHE A 57 -1.12 -2.30 13.43
C PHE A 57 0.22 -1.85 12.84
N ARG A 58 0.81 -0.78 13.38
CA ARG A 58 2.09 -0.24 12.88
C ARG A 58 3.24 -1.22 13.04
N GLU A 59 3.33 -1.89 14.19
CA GLU A 59 4.36 -2.90 14.44
C GLU A 59 4.23 -4.08 13.48
N SER A 60 3.00 -4.55 13.21
CA SER A 60 2.75 -5.68 12.31
C SER A 60 3.07 -5.32 10.86
N ILE A 61 2.56 -4.19 10.35
CA ILE A 61 2.82 -3.76 8.97
C ILE A 61 4.32 -3.51 8.77
N ARG A 62 4.99 -2.81 9.70
CA ARG A 62 6.44 -2.59 9.63
C ARG A 62 7.21 -3.91 9.61
N GLY A 63 6.86 -4.86 10.48
CA GLY A 63 7.52 -6.17 10.52
C GLY A 63 7.35 -6.94 9.21
N PHE A 64 6.14 -7.02 8.66
CA PHE A 64 5.92 -7.69 7.37
C PHE A 64 6.57 -6.96 6.20
N TRP A 65 6.70 -5.63 6.28
CA TRP A 65 7.42 -4.84 5.29
C TRP A 65 8.91 -5.17 5.33
N GLU A 66 9.56 -5.01 6.48
CA GLU A 66 11.00 -5.21 6.68
C GLU A 66 11.41 -6.65 6.33
N GLU A 67 10.64 -7.64 6.81
CA GLU A 67 10.92 -9.07 6.68
C GLU A 67 10.32 -9.70 5.40
N SER A 68 9.77 -8.90 4.47
CA SER A 68 9.14 -9.42 3.25
C SER A 68 10.07 -10.16 2.29
N GLY A 69 11.39 -9.91 2.37
CA GLY A 69 12.37 -10.39 1.39
C GLY A 69 12.36 -9.63 0.06
N LEU A 70 11.49 -8.62 -0.07
CA LEU A 70 11.32 -7.82 -1.29
C LEU A 70 12.19 -6.55 -1.26
N THR A 71 12.59 -6.08 -2.44
CA THR A 71 13.15 -4.73 -2.63
C THR A 71 12.08 -3.66 -2.41
N ASP A 72 12.48 -2.40 -2.17
CA ASP A 72 11.52 -1.30 -1.97
C ASP A 72 10.55 -1.13 -3.16
N ARG A 73 11.07 -1.29 -4.38
CA ARG A 73 10.27 -1.30 -5.61
C ARG A 73 9.22 -2.42 -5.63
N GLU A 74 9.62 -3.65 -5.28
CA GLU A 74 8.70 -4.79 -5.22
C GLU A 74 7.67 -4.68 -4.10
N ARG A 75 8.02 -4.03 -2.98
CA ARG A 75 7.08 -3.73 -1.90
C ARG A 75 6.01 -2.74 -2.37
N GLU A 76 6.39 -1.66 -3.04
CA GLU A 76 5.40 -0.73 -3.59
C GLU A 76 4.52 -1.39 -4.68
N MET A 77 5.09 -2.24 -5.53
CA MET A 77 4.31 -3.05 -6.47
C MET A 77 3.29 -3.95 -5.75
N THR A 78 3.72 -4.62 -4.67
CA THR A 78 2.85 -5.45 -3.84
C THR A 78 1.68 -4.63 -3.29
N ILE A 79 1.96 -3.44 -2.78
CA ILE A 79 0.94 -2.61 -2.16
C ILE A 79 -0.03 -2.06 -3.20
N LEU A 80 0.46 -1.57 -4.33
CA LEU A 80 -0.38 -1.10 -5.43
C LEU A 80 -1.26 -2.22 -6.02
N ALA A 81 -0.71 -3.42 -6.21
CA ALA A 81 -1.48 -4.56 -6.70
C ALA A 81 -2.56 -5.01 -5.70
N ALA A 82 -2.24 -5.05 -4.40
CA ALA A 82 -3.21 -5.37 -3.35
C ALA A 82 -4.31 -4.31 -3.26
N ALA A 83 -3.95 -3.03 -3.32
CA ALA A 83 -4.89 -1.92 -3.32
C ALA A 83 -5.80 -1.97 -4.55
N ARG A 84 -5.25 -2.27 -5.73
CA ARG A 84 -6.04 -2.40 -6.95
C ARG A 84 -7.02 -3.57 -6.89
N ALA A 85 -6.56 -4.74 -6.42
CA ALA A 85 -7.38 -5.96 -6.30
C ALA A 85 -8.52 -5.84 -5.27
N THR A 86 -8.42 -4.87 -4.34
CA THR A 86 -9.42 -4.61 -3.32
C THR A 86 -10.18 -3.29 -3.53
N ASP A 87 -9.96 -2.61 -4.67
CA ASP A 87 -10.48 -1.27 -4.97
C ASP A 87 -10.20 -0.22 -3.85
N ALA A 88 -9.08 -0.38 -3.14
CA ALA A 88 -8.67 0.43 -2.01
C ALA A 88 -8.09 1.79 -2.45
N ARG A 89 -8.98 2.74 -2.75
CA ARG A 89 -8.60 4.10 -3.18
C ARG A 89 -7.63 4.81 -2.22
N TYR A 90 -7.79 4.60 -0.92
CA TYR A 90 -6.91 5.21 0.09
C TYR A 90 -5.47 4.72 -0.05
N GLU A 91 -5.28 3.40 -0.03
CA GLU A 91 -3.95 2.78 -0.12
C GLU A 91 -3.30 3.10 -1.46
N TRP A 92 -4.04 2.97 -2.56
CA TRP A 92 -3.57 3.37 -3.88
C TRP A 92 -3.04 4.80 -3.87
N HIS A 93 -3.85 5.76 -3.43
CA HIS A 93 -3.45 7.16 -3.40
C HIS A 93 -2.22 7.41 -2.51
N GLN A 94 -2.14 6.76 -1.35
CA GLN A 94 -0.96 6.91 -0.49
C GLN A 94 0.30 6.31 -1.09
N HIS A 95 0.19 5.20 -1.83
CA HIS A 95 1.34 4.43 -2.30
C HIS A 95 1.80 4.79 -3.70
N VAL A 96 1.00 5.47 -4.53
CA VAL A 96 1.47 6.01 -5.82
C VAL A 96 2.68 6.94 -5.61
N ARG A 97 2.67 7.81 -4.60
CA ARG A 97 3.83 8.67 -4.28
C ARG A 97 5.08 7.87 -3.88
N HIS A 98 4.93 6.87 -3.02
CA HIS A 98 6.05 6.02 -2.62
C HIS A 98 6.59 5.23 -3.82
N ALA A 99 5.71 4.70 -4.65
CA ALA A 99 6.08 4.02 -5.88
C ALA A 99 6.93 4.92 -6.81
N LEU A 100 6.52 6.18 -6.98
CA LEU A 100 7.29 7.17 -7.75
C LEU A 100 8.66 7.47 -7.13
N SER A 101 8.76 7.60 -5.79
CA SER A 101 10.03 7.88 -5.12
C SER A 101 11.04 6.73 -5.20
N VAL A 102 10.56 5.48 -5.24
CA VAL A 102 11.41 4.29 -5.43
C VAL A 102 11.63 3.92 -6.90
N GLY A 103 11.18 4.77 -7.83
CA GLY A 103 11.50 4.67 -9.25
C GLY A 103 10.56 3.83 -10.10
N LEU A 104 9.33 3.53 -9.64
CA LEU A 104 8.29 3.09 -10.57
C LEU A 104 7.92 4.25 -11.50
N THR A 105 7.83 3.95 -12.79
CA THR A 105 7.39 4.92 -13.78
C THR A 105 5.88 5.10 -13.73
N PRO A 106 5.34 6.26 -14.14
CA PRO A 106 3.90 6.45 -14.28
C PRO A 106 3.25 5.37 -15.16
N GLU A 107 3.91 4.91 -16.22
CA GLU A 107 3.36 3.87 -17.09
C GLU A 107 3.26 2.52 -16.39
N GLU A 108 4.26 2.15 -15.60
CA GLU A 108 4.20 0.93 -14.77
C GLU A 108 3.05 1.02 -13.77
N ILE A 109 2.91 2.15 -13.07
CA ILE A 109 1.80 2.34 -12.11
C ILE A 109 0.45 2.24 -12.81
N ARG A 110 0.28 2.85 -14.00
CA ARG A 110 -0.95 2.70 -14.79
C ARG A 110 -1.20 1.26 -15.21
N ALA A 111 -0.16 0.54 -15.63
CA ALA A 111 -0.29 -0.88 -15.99
C ALA A 111 -0.74 -1.73 -14.79
N VAL A 112 -0.23 -1.45 -13.57
CA VAL A 112 -0.75 -2.07 -12.34
C VAL A 112 -2.23 -1.70 -12.12
N GLY A 113 -2.61 -0.45 -12.35
CA GLY A 113 -3.98 0.05 -12.26
C GLY A 113 -4.94 -0.62 -13.25
N ARG A 114 -4.46 -0.99 -14.43
CA ARG A 114 -5.22 -1.77 -15.44
C ARG A 114 -5.20 -3.28 -15.18
N GLY A 115 -4.32 -3.78 -14.31
CA GLY A 115 -4.09 -5.21 -14.13
C GLY A 115 -3.34 -5.86 -15.30
N GLU A 116 -2.53 -5.09 -16.02
CA GLU A 116 -1.79 -5.50 -17.21
C GLU A 116 -0.33 -5.77 -16.87
N TYR A 117 0.02 -7.03 -16.61
CA TYR A 117 1.36 -7.39 -16.11
C TYR A 117 2.33 -7.88 -17.19
N ASP A 118 1.87 -8.09 -18.42
CA ASP A 118 2.68 -8.68 -19.51
C ASP A 118 3.86 -7.80 -19.94
N GLY A 119 3.81 -6.50 -19.66
CA GLY A 119 4.89 -5.56 -19.96
C GLY A 119 6.02 -5.53 -18.93
N PHE A 120 5.85 -6.19 -17.78
CA PHE A 120 6.84 -6.21 -16.71
C PHE A 120 7.89 -7.30 -16.92
N PRO A 121 9.10 -7.13 -16.34
CA PRO A 121 10.03 -8.23 -16.13
C PRO A 121 9.35 -9.44 -15.47
N GLU A 122 9.77 -10.64 -15.85
CA GLU A 122 9.10 -11.89 -15.47
C GLU A 122 8.88 -12.06 -13.94
N ALA A 123 9.87 -11.66 -13.13
CA ALA A 123 9.75 -11.71 -11.67
C ALA A 123 8.71 -10.70 -11.12
N GLU A 124 8.69 -9.48 -11.65
CA GLU A 124 7.73 -8.44 -11.26
C GLU A 124 6.31 -8.81 -11.71
N ALA A 125 6.15 -9.36 -12.91
CA ALA A 125 4.86 -9.85 -13.41
C ALA A 125 4.30 -11.00 -12.55
N ALA A 126 5.16 -11.94 -12.15
CA ALA A 126 4.78 -13.05 -11.26
C ALA A 126 4.39 -12.53 -9.86
N LEU A 127 5.14 -11.57 -9.31
CA LEU A 127 4.82 -10.90 -8.05
C LEU A 127 3.44 -10.21 -8.12
N LEU A 128 3.22 -9.37 -9.13
CA LEU A 128 1.97 -8.62 -9.30
C LEU A 128 0.75 -9.55 -9.42
N ALA A 129 0.85 -10.60 -10.24
CA ALA A 129 -0.23 -11.59 -10.40
C ALA A 129 -0.50 -12.35 -9.09
N TYR A 130 0.56 -12.77 -8.39
CA TYR A 130 0.45 -13.47 -7.12
C TYR A 130 -0.21 -12.63 -6.03
N VAL A 131 0.22 -11.37 -5.91
CA VAL A 131 -0.31 -10.42 -4.93
C VAL A 131 -1.77 -10.06 -5.24
N ALA A 132 -2.11 -9.82 -6.51
CA ALA A 132 -3.48 -9.56 -6.94
C ALA A 132 -4.41 -10.72 -6.59
N GLY A 133 -4.00 -11.97 -6.85
CA GLY A 133 -4.74 -13.17 -6.46
C GLY A 133 -4.88 -13.31 -4.94
N THR A 134 -3.78 -13.08 -4.21
CA THR A 134 -3.76 -13.16 -2.73
C THR A 134 -4.73 -12.16 -2.10
N ALA A 135 -4.67 -10.89 -2.52
CA ALA A 135 -5.56 -9.84 -2.01
C ALA A 135 -7.02 -10.02 -2.46
N GLY A 136 -7.21 -10.51 -3.69
CA GLY A 136 -8.51 -10.87 -4.28
C GLY A 136 -9.16 -12.11 -3.64
N GLY A 137 -8.40 -12.89 -2.87
CA GLY A 137 -8.90 -14.00 -2.05
C GLY A 137 -8.73 -15.39 -2.67
N SER A 138 -8.07 -15.52 -3.82
CA SER A 138 -7.74 -16.82 -4.42
C SER A 138 -6.49 -16.75 -5.29
N VAL A 139 -5.57 -17.68 -5.08
CA VAL A 139 -4.41 -17.92 -5.94
C VAL A 139 -4.53 -19.33 -6.49
N ASP A 140 -4.47 -19.47 -7.81
CA ASP A 140 -4.39 -20.79 -8.45
C ASP A 140 -2.96 -21.34 -8.43
N ASP A 141 -2.82 -22.66 -8.58
CA ASP A 141 -1.53 -23.37 -8.53
C ASP A 141 -0.52 -22.81 -9.54
N GLY A 142 -0.94 -22.47 -10.77
CA GLY A 142 -0.05 -21.94 -11.79
C GLY A 142 0.46 -20.53 -11.47
N THR A 143 -0.35 -19.71 -10.81
CA THR A 143 0.06 -18.39 -10.30
C THR A 143 1.00 -18.53 -9.11
N PHE A 144 0.72 -19.46 -8.18
CA PHE A 144 1.62 -19.75 -7.06
C PHE A 144 2.97 -20.26 -7.55
N ASP A 145 2.99 -21.24 -8.45
CA ASP A 145 4.21 -21.87 -8.95
C ASP A 145 5.11 -20.87 -9.69
N ARG A 146 4.54 -20.04 -10.56
CA ARG A 146 5.30 -18.99 -11.28
C ARG A 146 5.98 -18.00 -10.33
N PHE A 147 5.33 -17.66 -9.22
CA PHE A 147 5.92 -16.80 -8.20
C PHE A 147 7.00 -17.54 -7.39
N ALA A 148 6.71 -18.76 -6.95
CA ALA A 148 7.64 -19.60 -6.17
C ALA A 148 8.88 -20.06 -6.97
N GLU A 149 8.84 -20.04 -8.31
CA GLU A 149 10.01 -20.25 -9.16
C GLU A 149 11.00 -19.08 -9.14
N ARG A 150 10.55 -17.89 -8.73
CA ARG A 150 11.34 -16.64 -8.78
C ARG A 150 11.84 -16.17 -7.43
N PHE A 151 11.15 -16.56 -6.37
CA PHE A 151 11.43 -16.12 -5.02
C PHE A 151 11.62 -17.31 -4.08
N ASP A 152 12.50 -17.16 -3.10
CA ASP A 152 12.70 -18.19 -2.09
C ASP A 152 11.48 -18.32 -1.15
N ARG A 153 11.46 -19.39 -0.37
CA ARG A 153 10.32 -19.69 0.52
C ARG A 153 10.10 -18.62 1.59
N GLU A 154 11.16 -17.96 2.05
CA GLU A 154 11.05 -16.90 3.05
C GLU A 154 10.33 -15.69 2.45
N THR A 155 10.75 -15.29 1.24
CA THR A 155 10.12 -14.20 0.47
C THR A 155 8.69 -14.54 0.06
N VAL A 156 8.38 -15.80 -0.28
CA VAL A 156 7.01 -16.22 -0.58
C VAL A 156 6.10 -16.01 0.63
N VAL A 157 6.52 -16.46 1.81
CA VAL A 157 5.75 -16.27 3.06
C VAL A 157 5.64 -14.78 3.41
N GLY A 158 6.75 -14.04 3.33
CA GLY A 158 6.80 -12.60 3.60
C GLY A 158 5.85 -11.80 2.71
N THR A 159 5.89 -12.06 1.40
CA THR A 159 4.99 -11.45 0.41
C THR A 159 3.53 -11.78 0.68
N THR A 160 3.23 -13.05 1.03
CA THR A 160 1.86 -13.47 1.39
C THR A 160 1.33 -12.68 2.58
N MET A 161 2.14 -12.55 3.63
CA MET A 161 1.76 -11.84 4.86
C MET A 161 1.59 -10.34 4.61
N LEU A 162 2.46 -9.73 3.79
CA LEU A 162 2.36 -8.33 3.41
C LEU A 162 1.09 -8.06 2.57
N ALA A 163 0.87 -8.84 1.50
CA ALA A 163 -0.31 -8.72 0.64
C ALA A 163 -1.62 -8.93 1.40
N GLY A 164 -1.68 -9.97 2.25
CA GLY A 164 -2.84 -10.23 3.10
C GLY A 164 -3.11 -9.11 4.11
N SER A 165 -2.05 -8.49 4.65
CA SER A 165 -2.19 -7.38 5.59
C SER A 165 -2.76 -6.14 4.93
N TYR A 166 -2.31 -5.79 3.73
CA TYR A 166 -2.88 -4.69 2.94
C TYR A 166 -4.32 -4.99 2.51
N ALA A 167 -4.61 -6.23 2.10
CA ALA A 167 -5.98 -6.61 1.79
C ALA A 167 -6.92 -6.52 3.02
N GLY A 168 -6.41 -6.83 4.21
CA GLY A 168 -7.14 -6.67 5.48
C GLY A 168 -7.32 -5.20 5.86
N LEU A 169 -6.27 -4.38 5.69
CA LEU A 169 -6.29 -2.95 5.94
C LEU A 169 -7.30 -2.24 5.01
N ALA A 170 -7.25 -2.51 3.70
CA ALA A 170 -8.20 -2.02 2.72
C ALA A 170 -9.66 -2.19 3.18
N ARG A 171 -10.01 -3.40 3.62
CA ARG A 171 -11.36 -3.73 4.13
C ARG A 171 -11.68 -2.99 5.43
N ALA A 172 -10.72 -2.84 6.32
CA ALA A 172 -10.90 -2.08 7.55
C ALA A 172 -11.13 -0.59 7.27
N LEU A 173 -10.35 0.00 6.36
CA LEU A 173 -10.47 1.40 5.95
C LEU A 173 -11.81 1.67 5.26
N ASP A 174 -12.24 0.80 4.36
CA ASP A 174 -13.58 0.88 3.74
C ASP A 174 -14.69 0.81 4.80
N ALA A 175 -14.61 -0.15 5.73
CA ALA A 175 -15.58 -0.30 6.80
C ALA A 175 -15.69 0.96 7.69
N MET A 176 -14.56 1.61 7.98
CA MET A 176 -14.48 2.88 8.73
C MET A 176 -14.81 4.11 7.88
N GLY A 177 -14.91 3.97 6.55
CA GLY A 177 -15.14 5.06 5.62
C GLY A 177 -13.96 6.04 5.51
N VAL A 178 -12.72 5.58 5.68
CA VAL A 178 -11.53 6.43 5.59
C VAL A 178 -11.37 6.91 4.14
N GLU A 179 -11.19 8.21 3.99
CA GLU A 179 -11.02 8.88 2.70
C GLU A 179 -9.60 9.44 2.59
N PRO A 180 -9.02 9.51 1.37
CA PRO A 180 -7.73 10.15 1.16
C PRO A 180 -7.74 11.60 1.67
N GLU A 181 -6.57 12.11 2.06
CA GLU A 181 -6.42 13.49 2.53
C GLU A 181 -6.73 14.49 1.41
N GLU A 182 -6.51 14.08 0.16
CA GLU A 182 -6.68 14.90 -1.04
C GLU A 182 -7.57 14.21 -2.07
N SER A 183 -7.71 14.86 -3.24
CA SER A 183 -8.41 14.24 -4.35
C SER A 183 -7.70 12.95 -4.78
N PHE A 184 -8.47 11.89 -4.97
CA PHE A 184 -7.94 10.63 -5.44
C PHE A 184 -7.22 10.82 -6.78
N VAL A 185 -5.96 10.35 -6.82
CA VAL A 185 -5.06 10.48 -7.99
C VAL A 185 -5.54 9.73 -9.23
N GLY A 186 -6.56 8.86 -9.09
CA GLY A 186 -7.06 8.06 -10.19
C GLY A 186 -6.30 6.74 -10.34
N TRP A 187 -6.97 5.72 -10.89
CA TRP A 187 -6.36 4.40 -11.11
C TRP A 187 -5.35 4.43 -12.26
N GLU A 188 -5.43 5.45 -13.13
CA GLU A 188 -4.49 5.67 -14.23
C GLU A 188 -3.73 7.01 -14.10
N LEU A 189 -3.69 7.54 -12.87
CA LEU A 189 -3.00 8.79 -12.52
C LEU A 189 -3.60 10.02 -13.23
N GLU A 190 -4.91 10.04 -13.45
CA GLU A 190 -5.62 11.14 -14.13
C GLU A 190 -5.71 12.41 -13.28
N GLY A 191 -5.53 12.29 -11.97
CA GLY A 191 -5.54 13.39 -11.01
C GLY A 191 -4.15 13.81 -10.53
N LEU A 192 -3.09 13.30 -11.16
CA LEU A 192 -1.69 13.59 -10.87
C LEU A 192 -1.13 14.62 -11.87
#